data_AF-A0A530GIV2-F1
#
_entry.id   AF-A0A530GIV2-F1
#
_cell.length_a   1.000
_cell.length_b   1.000
_cell.length_c   1.000
_cell.angle_alpha   90.00
_cell.angle_beta   90.00
_cell.angle_gamma   90.00
#
_symmetry.space_group_name_H-M   'P 1'
#
loop_
_entity.id
_entity.type
_entity.pdbx_description
1 polymer ?
#
loop_
_entity_poly.entity_id
_entity_poly.type
_entity_poly.pdbx_seq_one_letter_code
_entity_poly.pdbx_strand_id
1 'polypeptide(L)'
;MQFSLVPFSASVNVGPANKDKAWMDLDGISPIHHENFDWTTMYKTASGVDPNKYIEKVGDARWKRGSGWGAGQNTPMTRFKLYEEMTATTRTCTKKRSNGSCQTYSTPTTGQYEAWKGCVEARPY
;
A
#
# COMPACT_ATOMS: atom_id res chain seq x y z
N MET A 1 4.87 -32.45 29.80
CA MET A 1 4.28 -31.31 29.08
C MET A 1 5.05 -31.16 27.78
N GLN A 2 4.40 -31.32 26.62
CA GLN A 2 5.06 -31.21 25.31
C GLN A 2 4.42 -30.03 24.60
N PHE A 3 5.21 -28.99 24.34
CA PHE A 3 4.78 -27.84 23.55
C PHE A 3 5.27 -28.05 22.11
N SER A 4 4.35 -28.04 21.15
CA SER A 4 4.68 -27.97 19.74
C SER A 4 4.58 -26.52 19.31
N LEU A 5 5.71 -25.95 18.90
CA LEU A 5 5.73 -24.69 18.19
C LEU A 5 5.46 -25.03 16.72
N VAL A 6 4.27 -24.69 16.22
CA VAL A 6 3.99 -24.70 14.79
C VAL A 6 4.54 -23.38 14.24
N PRO A 7 5.61 -23.38 13.43
CA PRO A 7 6.04 -22.17 12.77
C PRO A 7 5.02 -21.87 11.67
N PHE A 8 4.09 -20.96 11.93
CA PHE A 8 3.42 -20.29 10.84
C PHE A 8 4.52 -19.50 10.12
N SER A 9 4.89 -19.93 8.90
CA SER A 9 5.81 -19.15 8.08
C SER A 9 5.23 -17.74 7.97
N ALA A 10 6.09 -16.72 8.05
CA ALA A 10 5.76 -15.29 8.01
C ALA A 10 5.15 -14.81 6.66
N SER A 11 4.52 -15.73 5.92
CA SER A 11 3.75 -15.52 4.70
C SER A 11 3.03 -16.83 4.36
N VAL A 12 1.72 -16.88 4.64
CA VAL A 12 0.84 -17.87 4.02
C VAL A 12 0.49 -17.37 2.62
N ASN A 13 0.82 -18.16 1.59
CA ASN A 13 0.38 -17.85 0.23
C ASN A 13 -1.04 -18.39 0.02
N VAL A 14 -2.01 -17.49 0.00
CA VAL A 14 -3.42 -17.79 -0.28
C VAL A 14 -3.78 -17.50 -1.74
N GLY A 15 -2.84 -17.08 -2.57
CA GLY A 15 -3.02 -16.78 -3.98
C GLY A 15 -3.68 -15.42 -4.26
N PRO A 16 -3.30 -14.74 -5.35
CA PRO A 16 -3.73 -13.36 -5.64
C PRO A 16 -5.24 -13.22 -5.87
N ALA A 17 -5.91 -14.29 -6.33
CA ALA A 17 -7.34 -14.32 -6.58
C ALA A 17 -8.21 -14.24 -5.31
N ASN A 18 -7.60 -14.44 -4.14
CA ASN A 18 -8.34 -14.48 -2.88
C ASN A 18 -8.39 -13.13 -2.14
N LYS A 19 -7.75 -12.08 -2.67
CA LYS A 19 -7.61 -10.77 -1.99
C LYS A 19 -8.92 -10.15 -1.46
N ASP A 20 -10.05 -10.42 -2.12
CA ASP A 20 -11.37 -9.83 -1.82
C ASP A 20 -12.33 -10.85 -1.17
N LYS A 21 -11.84 -11.98 -0.64
CA LYS A 21 -12.71 -12.98 0.00
C LYS A 21 -13.14 -12.53 1.38
N ALA A 22 -14.39 -12.83 1.77
CA ALA A 22 -14.97 -12.40 3.04
C ALA A 22 -14.27 -12.95 4.29
N TRP A 23 -13.48 -14.03 4.18
CA TRP A 23 -12.67 -14.54 5.29
C TRP A 23 -11.34 -13.79 5.46
N MET A 24 -11.01 -12.88 4.54
CA MET A 24 -9.89 -11.95 4.70
C MET A 24 -10.34 -10.69 5.46
N ASP A 25 -9.39 -10.06 6.15
CA ASP A 25 -9.61 -8.78 6.80
C ASP A 25 -9.59 -7.64 5.76
N LEU A 26 -10.77 -7.39 5.16
CA LEU A 26 -10.96 -6.36 4.14
C LEU A 26 -10.99 -4.95 4.72
N ASP A 27 -11.30 -4.81 6.01
CA ASP A 27 -11.42 -3.53 6.72
C ASP A 27 -10.12 -3.14 7.43
N GLY A 28 -9.16 -4.07 7.54
CA GLY A 28 -7.86 -3.86 8.17
C GLY A 28 -7.98 -3.62 9.67
N ILE A 29 -8.92 -4.30 10.33
CA ILE A 29 -9.15 -4.21 11.78
C ILE A 29 -7.96 -4.81 12.54
N SER A 30 -7.34 -5.85 11.99
CA SER A 30 -6.21 -6.51 12.61
C SER A 30 -5.01 -5.57 12.72
N PRO A 31 -4.37 -5.47 13.91
CA PRO A 31 -3.20 -4.62 14.11
C PRO A 31 -2.06 -4.89 13.13
N ILE A 32 -1.96 -6.10 12.57
CA ILE A 32 -0.93 -6.48 11.60
C ILE A 32 -0.97 -5.63 10.32
N HIS A 33 -2.14 -5.08 9.94
CA HIS A 33 -2.25 -4.19 8.80
C HIS A 33 -1.51 -2.86 8.99
N HIS A 34 -1.11 -2.58 10.23
CA HIS A 34 -0.59 -1.28 10.67
C HIS A 34 0.74 -1.41 11.40
N GLU A 35 1.25 -2.64 11.49
CA GLU A 35 2.56 -2.91 12.05
C GLU A 35 3.62 -2.17 11.21
N ASN A 36 4.50 -1.42 11.87
CA ASN A 36 5.54 -0.58 11.24
C ASN A 36 5.02 0.66 10.48
N PHE A 37 3.74 1.03 10.63
CA PHE A 37 3.20 2.29 10.10
C PHE A 37 2.91 3.29 11.22
N ASP A 38 3.63 4.42 11.20
CA ASP A 38 3.34 5.53 12.09
C ASP A 38 2.26 6.46 11.49
N TRP A 39 1.01 6.13 11.79
CA TRP A 39 -0.14 6.93 11.36
C TRP A 39 -0.21 8.32 12.02
N THR A 40 0.59 8.59 13.06
CA THR A 40 0.70 9.94 13.60
C THR A 40 1.39 10.88 12.60
N THR A 41 2.00 10.38 11.54
CA THR A 41 2.52 11.23 10.47
C THR A 41 1.50 11.51 9.37
N MET A 42 0.26 11.00 9.47
CA MET A 42 -0.77 11.09 8.43
C MET A 42 -2.15 11.53 8.96
N TYR A 43 -2.22 12.22 10.10
CA TYR A 43 -3.48 12.82 10.58
C TYR A 43 -3.70 14.22 10.00
N LYS A 44 -4.93 14.73 10.09
CA LYS A 44 -5.38 15.99 9.47
C LYS A 44 -4.49 17.21 9.76
N THR A 45 -3.87 17.23 10.94
CA THR A 45 -3.06 18.35 11.44
C THR A 45 -1.57 18.00 11.56
N ALA A 46 -1.13 16.89 10.97
CA ALA A 46 0.28 16.51 10.96
C ALA A 46 1.09 17.47 10.08
N SER A 47 2.29 17.82 10.55
CA SER A 47 3.19 18.71 9.83
C SER A 47 3.64 18.09 8.50
N GLY A 48 3.52 18.83 7.40
CA GLY A 48 3.93 18.37 6.07
C GLY A 48 2.93 17.47 5.34
N VAL A 49 1.72 17.29 5.88
CA VAL A 49 0.64 16.52 5.23
C VAL A 49 -0.43 17.45 4.67
N ASP A 50 -1.03 17.07 3.54
CA ASP A 50 -2.19 17.77 3.01
C ASP A 50 -3.39 17.57 3.95
N PRO A 51 -3.98 18.64 4.52
CA PRO A 51 -5.15 18.52 5.40
C PRO A 51 -6.41 17.97 4.67
N ASN A 52 -6.39 17.90 3.34
CA ASN A 52 -7.40 17.26 2.52
C ASN A 52 -7.07 15.79 2.20
N LYS A 53 -5.96 15.23 2.69
CA LYS A 53 -5.56 13.84 2.47
C LYS A 53 -4.96 13.24 3.75
N TYR A 54 -5.83 12.81 4.66
CA TYR A 54 -5.45 12.27 5.96
C TYR A 54 -6.10 10.93 6.26
N ILE A 55 -5.61 10.27 7.30
CA ILE A 55 -6.13 9.02 7.84
C ILE A 55 -6.80 9.29 9.18
N GLU A 56 -8.00 8.76 9.35
CA GLU A 56 -8.79 8.87 10.58
C GLU A 56 -9.10 7.48 11.13
N LYS A 57 -8.88 7.26 12.43
CA LYS A 57 -9.30 6.03 13.09
C LYS A 57 -10.76 6.18 13.53
N VAL A 58 -11.63 5.27 13.08
CA VAL A 58 -13.05 5.21 13.47
C VAL A 58 -13.34 3.79 13.94
N GLY A 59 -13.61 3.63 15.24
CA GLY A 59 -13.62 2.31 15.88
C GLY A 59 -12.22 1.68 15.79
N ASP A 60 -12.14 0.45 15.32
CA ASP A 60 -10.86 -0.26 15.12
C ASP A 60 -10.30 -0.13 13.70
N ALA A 61 -11.08 0.40 12.75
CA ALA A 61 -10.66 0.59 11.36
C ALA A 61 -10.05 1.99 11.15
N ARG A 62 -9.11 2.08 10.20
CA ARG A 62 -8.55 3.36 9.72
C ARG A 62 -9.16 3.71 8.37
N TRP A 63 -9.51 4.96 8.15
CA TRP A 63 -10.24 5.43 6.98
C TRP A 63 -9.50 6.55 6.24
N LYS A 64 -9.57 6.52 4.91
CA LYS A 64 -9.09 7.59 4.04
C LYS A 64 -10.06 8.78 4.07
N ARG A 65 -9.62 9.93 4.55
CA ARG A 65 -10.46 11.13 4.69
C ARG A 65 -9.90 12.35 3.95
N GLY A 66 -10.82 13.19 3.52
CA GLY A 66 -10.57 14.37 2.70
C GLY A 66 -10.55 14.09 1.19
N SER A 67 -10.75 15.14 0.40
CA SER A 67 -10.92 15.07 -1.06
C SER A 67 -9.65 14.69 -1.82
N GLY A 68 -8.46 14.83 -1.21
CA GLY A 68 -7.17 14.48 -1.82
C GLY A 68 -6.97 12.99 -2.09
N TRP A 69 -7.87 12.12 -1.60
CA TRP A 69 -7.94 10.70 -1.97
C TRP A 69 -8.73 10.44 -3.26
N GLY A 70 -9.43 11.43 -3.82
CA GLY A 70 -10.26 11.27 -5.01
C GLY A 70 -11.28 10.15 -4.85
N ALA A 71 -11.32 9.22 -5.81
CA ALA A 71 -12.22 8.05 -5.77
C ALA A 71 -11.99 7.11 -4.57
N GLY A 72 -10.81 7.18 -3.93
CA GLY A 72 -10.48 6.39 -2.74
C GLY A 72 -10.97 7.00 -1.43
N GLN A 73 -11.61 8.17 -1.45
CA GLN A 73 -12.13 8.82 -0.24
C GLN A 73 -13.17 7.94 0.46
N ASN A 74 -13.16 7.96 1.80
CA ASN A 74 -14.06 7.21 2.66
C ASN A 74 -13.99 5.70 2.47
N THR A 75 -12.83 5.17 2.09
CA THR A 75 -12.57 3.74 2.08
C THR A 75 -11.60 3.35 3.21
N PRO A 76 -11.64 2.10 3.70
CA PRO A 76 -10.68 1.62 4.68
C PRO A 76 -9.24 1.72 4.17
N MET A 77 -8.33 2.10 5.05
CA MET A 77 -6.88 2.05 4.83
C MET A 77 -6.35 0.77 5.48
N THR A 78 -6.11 -0.23 4.64
CA THR A 78 -5.48 -1.51 5.02
C THR A 78 -4.09 -1.59 4.40
N ARG A 79 -3.25 -2.52 4.89
CA ARG A 79 -1.95 -2.80 4.26
C ARG A 79 -2.04 -3.08 2.77
N PHE A 80 -3.08 -3.79 2.32
CA PHE A 80 -3.33 -4.03 0.90
C PHE A 80 -3.60 -2.74 0.13
N LYS A 81 -4.47 -1.87 0.68
CA LYS A 81 -4.75 -0.56 0.09
C LYS A 81 -3.52 0.34 0.07
N LEU A 82 -2.69 0.29 1.10
CA LEU A 82 -1.44 1.04 1.12
C LEU A 82 -0.50 0.61 -0.01
N TYR A 83 -0.36 -0.68 -0.28
CA TYR A 83 0.43 -1.15 -1.43
C TYR A 83 -0.22 -0.82 -2.76
N GLU A 84 -1.55 -0.89 -2.88
CA GLU A 84 -2.25 -0.48 -4.09
C GLU A 84 -2.08 1.02 -4.40
N GLU A 85 -1.95 1.85 -3.36
CA GLU A 85 -1.72 3.30 -3.46
C GLU A 85 -0.23 3.65 -3.66
N MET A 86 0.68 2.69 -3.46
CA MET A 86 2.10 2.87 -3.73
C MET A 86 2.35 2.81 -5.24
N THR A 87 2.25 3.96 -5.89
CA THR A 87 2.47 4.08 -7.34
C THR A 87 3.89 4.53 -7.68
N ALA A 88 4.48 3.94 -8.71
CA ALA A 88 5.72 4.38 -9.31
C ALA A 88 5.43 5.22 -10.57
N THR A 89 6.11 6.35 -10.71
CA THR A 89 6.14 7.06 -11.99
C THR A 89 7.42 6.67 -12.73
N THR A 90 7.25 5.98 -13.86
CA THR A 90 8.37 5.54 -14.69
C THR A 90 8.50 6.42 -15.92
N ARG A 91 9.74 6.65 -16.33
CA ARG A 91 10.06 7.40 -17.55
C ARG A 91 11.26 6.75 -18.21
N THR A 92 11.09 6.31 -19.44
CA THR A 92 12.13 5.60 -20.19
C THR A 92 12.85 6.56 -21.11
N CYS A 93 14.15 6.33 -21.29
CA CYS A 93 14.92 7.10 -22.25
C CYS A 93 14.60 6.61 -23.67
N THR A 94 14.03 7.47 -24.51
CA THR A 94 13.68 7.13 -25.90
C THR A 94 14.79 7.48 -26.88
N LYS A 95 15.70 8.39 -26.52
CA LYS A 95 16.86 8.75 -27.35
C LYS A 95 18.06 9.09 -26.48
N LYS A 96 19.22 8.51 -26.77
CA LYS A 96 20.50 8.81 -26.12
C LYS A 96 21.39 9.68 -27.00
N ARG A 97 22.18 10.54 -26.39
CA ARG A 97 23.28 11.28 -27.04
C ARG A 97 24.47 10.32 -27.27
N SER A 98 25.41 10.73 -28.11
CA SER A 98 26.65 9.99 -28.39
C SER A 98 27.50 9.73 -27.13
N ASN A 99 27.36 10.56 -26.10
CA ASN A 99 28.02 10.39 -24.79
C ASN A 99 27.26 9.47 -23.81
N GLY A 100 26.21 8.77 -24.27
CA GLY A 100 25.41 7.86 -23.46
C GLY A 100 24.33 8.52 -22.57
N SER A 101 24.34 9.85 -22.41
CA SER A 101 23.31 10.56 -21.65
C SER A 101 21.96 10.55 -22.37
N CYS A 102 20.86 10.56 -21.62
CA CYS A 102 19.53 10.60 -22.21
C CYS A 102 19.21 11.98 -22.77
N GLN A 103 18.80 12.03 -24.04
CA GLN A 103 18.38 13.26 -24.74
C GLN A 103 16.87 13.49 -24.67
N THR A 104 16.09 12.42 -24.82
CA THR A 104 14.63 12.49 -24.88
C THR A 104 14.06 11.37 -24.02
N TYR A 105 13.05 11.72 -23.23
CA TYR A 105 12.34 10.80 -22.37
C TYR A 105 10.93 10.54 -22.93
N SER A 106 10.37 9.38 -22.62
CA SER A 106 8.96 9.09 -22.86
C SER A 106 8.05 9.96 -21.97
N THR A 107 6.77 10.01 -22.31
CA THR A 107 5.73 10.51 -21.42
C THR A 107 5.75 9.70 -20.12
N PRO A 108 5.80 10.34 -18.94
CA PRO A 108 5.76 9.62 -17.67
C PRO A 108 4.50 8.75 -17.58
N THR A 109 4.68 7.50 -17.17
CA THR A 109 3.58 6.59 -16.90
C THR A 109 3.55 6.29 -15.42
N THR A 110 2.42 6.53 -14.77
CA THR A 110 2.20 6.22 -13.35
C THR A 110 1.39 4.93 -13.26
N GLY A 111 1.91 3.96 -12.52
CA GLY A 111 1.24 2.68 -12.27
C GLY A 111 1.55 2.18 -10.87
N GLN A 112 0.88 1.13 -10.43
CA GLN A 112 1.23 0.47 -9.18
C GLN A 112 2.68 0.03 -9.22
N TYR A 113 3.42 0.30 -8.15
CA TYR A 113 4.81 -0.11 -8.03
C TYR A 113 4.92 -1.62 -8.21
N GLU A 114 4.00 -2.37 -7.60
CA GLU A 114 3.94 -3.81 -7.74
C GLU A 114 2.57 -4.38 -7.36
N ALA A 115 2.20 -5.51 -7.99
CA ALA A 115 0.96 -6.22 -7.71
C ALA A 115 1.16 -7.29 -6.61
N TRP A 116 0.22 -7.38 -5.67
CA TRP A 116 0.22 -8.42 -4.65
C TRP A 116 0.18 -9.83 -5.25
N LYS A 117 1.07 -10.72 -4.80
CA LYS A 117 1.28 -12.06 -5.39
C LYS A 117 0.61 -13.21 -4.64
N GLY A 118 -0.16 -12.94 -3.59
CA GLY A 118 -0.91 -13.97 -2.85
C GLY A 118 -0.46 -14.24 -1.42
N CYS A 119 0.64 -13.65 -0.97
CA CYS A 119 1.16 -13.86 0.38
C CYS A 119 0.58 -12.87 1.39
N VAL A 120 -0.10 -13.37 2.43
CA VAL A 120 -0.82 -12.55 3.43
C VAL A 120 0.09 -11.58 4.19
N GLU A 121 1.38 -11.88 4.31
CA GLU A 121 2.34 -11.08 5.08
C GLU A 121 3.58 -10.61 4.27
N ALA A 122 3.74 -11.09 3.03
CA ALA A 122 4.89 -10.70 2.21
C ALA A 122 4.72 -9.26 1.69
N ARG A 123 5.81 -8.51 1.75
CA ARG A 123 5.93 -7.21 1.08
C ARG A 123 6.08 -7.46 -0.43
N PRO A 124 5.50 -6.64 -1.30
CA PRO A 124 5.90 -6.61 -2.70
C PRO A 124 7.43 -6.34 -2.79
N TYR A 125 8.16 -7.07 -3.65
CA TYR A 125 9.61 -6.98 -3.87
C TYR A 125 9.99 -6.29 -5.19
#